data_AF-A0A7H8NGG0-F1
#
_entry.id   AF-A0A7H8NGG0-F1
#
_cell.length_a   1.000
_cell.length_b   1.000
_cell.length_c   1.000
_cell.angle_alpha   90.00
_cell.angle_beta   90.00
_cell.angle_gamma   90.00
#
_symmetry.space_group_name_H-M   'P 1'
#
loop_
_entity.id
_entity.type
_entity.pdbx_description
1 polymer ?
#
loop_
_entity_poly.entity_id
_entity_poly.type
_entity_poly.pdbx_seq_one_letter_code
_entity_poly.pdbx_strand_id
1 'polypeptide(L)'
;MGAGPLGDTAPTTFAPPGTGREPYTLEALGRLACRSELEEAEAERAISSVMRAEASPSQVAGLAMGMAGKRVTARGPSAFVRTVMEFAEPFPSKVLDACDTGGDGHGTSNISSTAAVVAAACGMPVAKHGSRGVSSQCGSADVLEALGVDIELPPRTAARCLEEAGITFLSATVFHPRL
;
A
#
# COMPACT_ATOMS: atom_id res chain seq x y z
N MET A 1 -18.68 -44.12 -40.55
CA MET A 1 -18.52 -45.01 -39.38
C MET A 1 -17.12 -44.76 -38.83
N GLY A 2 -16.87 -44.23 -37.64
CA GLY A 2 -17.74 -43.76 -36.56
C GLY A 2 -17.00 -42.69 -35.76
N ALA A 3 -17.73 -41.67 -35.32
CA ALA A 3 -17.25 -40.70 -34.34
C ALA A 3 -17.09 -41.42 -33.00
N GLY A 4 -15.88 -41.37 -32.41
CA GLY A 4 -15.66 -41.84 -31.05
C GLY A 4 -16.42 -40.98 -30.05
N PRO A 5 -16.90 -41.55 -28.93
CA PRO A 5 -17.73 -40.80 -27.99
C PRO A 5 -16.88 -39.72 -27.30
N LEU A 6 -17.35 -38.48 -27.37
CA LEU A 6 -16.90 -37.39 -26.50
C LEU A 6 -17.17 -37.84 -25.06
N GLY A 7 -16.09 -38.08 -24.31
CA GLY A 7 -16.17 -38.43 -22.90
C GLY A 7 -16.91 -37.34 -22.13
N ASP A 8 -17.97 -37.76 -21.46
CA ASP A 8 -18.78 -36.97 -20.55
C ASP A 8 -17.92 -36.58 -19.33
N THR A 9 -17.18 -35.48 -19.44
CA THR A 9 -16.48 -34.90 -18.28
C THR A 9 -17.53 -34.21 -17.44
N ALA A 10 -17.99 -34.92 -16.40
CA ALA A 10 -18.84 -34.37 -15.36
C ALA A 10 -18.30 -33.01 -14.90
N PRO A 11 -19.18 -32.03 -14.60
CA PRO A 11 -18.74 -30.75 -14.07
C PRO A 11 -17.98 -31.01 -12.77
N THR A 12 -16.72 -30.57 -12.72
CA THR A 12 -15.92 -30.60 -11.50
C THR A 12 -16.65 -29.79 -10.43
N THR A 13 -17.40 -30.47 -9.57
CA THR A 13 -18.07 -29.87 -8.42
C THR A 13 -16.97 -29.42 -7.47
N PHE A 14 -16.82 -28.12 -7.31
CA PHE A 14 -15.94 -27.54 -6.31
C PHE A 14 -16.51 -27.95 -4.94
N ALA A 15 -15.84 -28.87 -4.25
CA ALA A 15 -16.21 -29.26 -2.91
C ALA A 15 -16.10 -28.03 -1.99
N PRO A 16 -17.06 -27.80 -1.07
CA PRO A 16 -16.93 -26.72 -0.11
C PRO A 16 -15.71 -27.00 0.78
N PRO A 17 -14.76 -26.06 0.91
CA PRO A 17 -13.57 -26.27 1.71
C PRO A 17 -13.93 -26.49 3.18
N GLY A 18 -13.31 -27.52 3.76
CA GLY A 18 -13.50 -27.94 5.14
C GLY A 18 -13.01 -26.91 6.15
N THR A 19 -13.41 -27.14 7.40
CA THR A 19 -13.18 -26.31 8.59
C THR A 19 -11.70 -26.24 9.03
N GLY A 20 -10.84 -25.64 8.20
CA GLY A 20 -9.45 -25.33 8.51
C GLY A 20 -9.01 -24.10 7.71
N ARG A 21 -8.87 -22.96 8.41
CA ARG A 21 -8.36 -21.65 7.92
C ARG A 21 -8.31 -21.52 6.39
N GLU A 22 -9.44 -21.20 5.78
CA GLU A 22 -9.35 -20.60 4.45
C GLU A 22 -8.46 -19.36 4.56
N PRO A 23 -7.45 -19.18 3.68
CA PRO A 23 -6.68 -17.97 3.68
C PRO A 23 -7.66 -16.81 3.47
N TYR A 24 -7.72 -15.86 4.40
CA TYR A 24 -8.70 -14.78 4.43
C TYR A 24 -8.72 -13.95 3.13
N THR A 25 -7.63 -14.01 2.35
CA THR A 25 -7.57 -13.47 1.00
C THR A 25 -8.50 -14.19 0.02
N LEU A 26 -8.70 -15.51 0.09
CA LEU A 26 -9.69 -16.21 -0.75
C LEU A 26 -11.13 -15.80 -0.43
N GLU A 27 -11.47 -15.64 0.85
CA GLU A 27 -12.77 -15.10 1.29
C GLU A 27 -13.01 -13.72 0.66
N ALA A 28 -12.02 -12.82 0.78
CA ALA A 28 -12.08 -11.48 0.20
C ALA A 28 -12.16 -11.51 -1.34
N LEU A 29 -11.39 -12.38 -2.00
CA LEU A 29 -11.42 -12.57 -3.45
C LEU A 29 -12.79 -13.04 -3.93
N GLY A 30 -13.45 -13.94 -3.19
CA GLY A 30 -14.82 -14.38 -3.49
C GLY A 30 -15.81 -13.22 -3.46
N ARG A 31 -15.72 -12.35 -2.44
CA ARG A 31 -16.55 -11.13 -2.38
C ARG A 31 -16.27 -10.17 -3.53
N LEU A 32 -14.99 -9.92 -3.82
CA LEU A 32 -14.57 -9.01 -4.89
C LEU A 32 -14.97 -9.53 -6.28
N ALA A 33 -14.91 -10.84 -6.51
CA ALA A 33 -15.38 -11.47 -7.75
C ALA A 33 -16.88 -11.21 -7.99
N CYS A 34 -17.68 -11.16 -6.92
CA CYS A 34 -19.09 -10.79 -6.95
C CYS A 34 -19.35 -9.27 -6.99
N ARG A 35 -18.30 -8.44 -7.08
CA ARG A 35 -18.35 -6.96 -6.97
C ARG A 35 -18.96 -6.46 -5.65
N SER A 36 -18.91 -7.28 -4.61
CA SER A 36 -19.35 -6.89 -3.27
C SER A 36 -18.30 -6.00 -2.60
N GLU A 37 -18.75 -5.08 -1.75
CA GLU A 37 -17.86 -4.38 -0.82
C GLU A 37 -17.19 -5.38 0.12
N LEU A 38 -16.04 -5.03 0.69
CA LEU A 38 -15.49 -5.75 1.84
C LEU A 38 -15.94 -5.03 3.10
N GLU A 39 -16.41 -5.80 4.08
CA GLU A 39 -16.55 -5.26 5.43
C GLU A 39 -15.17 -4.99 6.03
N GLU A 40 -15.12 -4.08 7.00
CA GLU A 40 -13.89 -3.66 7.65
C GLU A 40 -13.07 -4.84 8.18
N ALA A 41 -13.71 -5.77 8.88
CA ALA A 41 -13.05 -6.96 9.42
C ALA A 41 -12.51 -7.91 8.33
N GLU A 42 -13.15 -7.98 7.17
CA GLU A 42 -12.67 -8.83 6.06
C GLU A 42 -11.46 -8.20 5.38
N ALA A 43 -11.54 -6.88 5.18
CA ALA A 43 -10.46 -6.08 4.65
C ALA A 43 -9.19 -6.17 5.54
N GLU A 44 -9.35 -6.05 6.86
CA GLU A 44 -8.28 -6.22 7.84
C GLU A 44 -7.64 -7.61 7.79
N ARG A 45 -8.45 -8.68 7.75
CA ARG A 45 -7.92 -10.05 7.68
C ARG A 45 -7.18 -10.32 6.38
N ALA A 46 -7.73 -9.86 5.26
CA ALA A 46 -7.11 -10.01 3.95
C ALA A 46 -5.74 -9.31 3.90
N ILE A 47 -5.69 -8.03 4.26
CA ILE A 47 -4.43 -7.26 4.23
C ILE A 47 -3.44 -7.75 5.28
N SER A 48 -3.90 -8.19 6.47
CA SER A 48 -3.04 -8.83 7.48
C SER A 48 -2.32 -10.06 6.91
N SER A 49 -3.03 -10.87 6.12
CA SER A 49 -2.45 -12.05 5.49
C SER A 49 -1.39 -11.66 4.45
N VAL A 50 -1.59 -10.55 3.74
CA VAL A 50 -0.59 -9.97 2.83
C VAL A 50 0.64 -9.51 3.60
N MET A 51 0.46 -8.70 4.65
CA MET A 51 1.56 -8.14 5.47
C MET A 51 2.37 -9.23 6.21
N ARG A 52 1.76 -10.38 6.50
CA ARG A 52 2.41 -11.56 7.11
C ARG A 52 3.09 -12.48 6.08
N ALA A 53 3.04 -12.14 4.78
CA ALA A 53 3.52 -12.98 3.69
C ALA A 53 2.84 -14.37 3.63
N GLU A 54 1.58 -14.46 4.08
CA GLU A 54 0.76 -15.68 4.04
C GLU A 54 -0.05 -15.77 2.73
N ALA A 55 -0.18 -14.66 2.00
CA ALA A 55 -0.84 -14.59 0.70
C ALA A 55 0.16 -14.86 -0.44
N SER A 56 -0.25 -15.70 -1.39
CA SER A 56 0.49 -15.93 -2.64
C SER A 56 0.48 -14.69 -3.56
N PRO A 57 1.45 -14.55 -4.48
CA PRO A 57 1.47 -13.43 -5.43
C PRO A 57 0.20 -13.30 -6.26
N SER A 58 -0.44 -14.42 -6.63
CA SER A 58 -1.70 -14.41 -7.37
C SER A 58 -2.87 -13.91 -6.52
N GLN A 59 -2.89 -14.22 -5.21
CA GLN A 59 -3.91 -13.68 -4.30
C GLN A 59 -3.74 -12.17 -4.08
N VAL A 60 -2.50 -11.69 -3.94
CA VAL A 60 -2.20 -10.25 -3.83
C VAL A 60 -2.64 -9.51 -5.11
N ALA A 61 -2.27 -10.04 -6.28
CA ALA A 61 -2.67 -9.48 -7.57
C ALA A 61 -4.20 -9.48 -7.73
N GLY A 62 -4.87 -10.57 -7.35
CA GLY A 62 -6.34 -10.65 -7.39
C GLY A 62 -7.01 -9.65 -6.46
N LEU A 63 -6.47 -9.43 -5.25
CA LEU A 63 -6.99 -8.47 -4.29
C LEU A 63 -6.88 -7.05 -4.85
N ALA A 64 -5.71 -6.69 -5.39
CA ALA A 64 -5.47 -5.39 -6.01
C ALA A 64 -6.41 -5.14 -7.20
N MET A 65 -6.52 -6.12 -8.10
CA MET A 65 -7.40 -6.03 -9.28
C MET A 65 -8.88 -5.97 -8.90
N GLY A 66 -9.31 -6.78 -7.93
CA GLY A 66 -10.70 -6.77 -7.45
C GLY A 66 -11.09 -5.44 -6.81
N MET A 67 -10.18 -4.84 -6.03
CA MET A 67 -10.37 -3.51 -5.44
C MET A 67 -10.39 -2.40 -6.50
N ALA A 68 -9.51 -2.47 -7.50
CA ALA A 68 -9.46 -1.50 -8.60
C ALA A 68 -10.68 -1.61 -9.54
N GLY A 69 -11.22 -2.81 -9.73
CA GLY A 69 -12.34 -3.11 -10.62
C GLY A 69 -13.73 -2.78 -10.07
N LYS A 70 -13.83 -2.43 -8.77
CA LYS A 70 -15.09 -2.03 -8.13
C LYS A 70 -15.09 -0.53 -7.80
N ARG A 71 -16.27 0.03 -7.48
CA ARG A 71 -16.33 1.39 -6.93
C ARG A 71 -15.66 1.39 -5.55
N VAL A 72 -14.76 2.34 -5.33
CA VAL A 72 -14.07 2.49 -4.06
C VAL A 72 -14.98 3.21 -3.08
N THR A 73 -15.35 2.55 -1.98
CA THR A 73 -15.91 3.20 -0.79
C THR A 73 -14.80 3.44 0.24
N ALA A 74 -14.99 4.35 1.19
CA ALA A 74 -13.96 4.65 2.19
C ALA A 74 -13.66 3.49 3.16
N ARG A 75 -14.58 2.52 3.32
CA ARG A 75 -14.47 1.47 4.36
C ARG A 75 -13.30 0.53 4.11
N GLY A 76 -13.20 -0.05 2.91
CA GLY A 76 -12.15 -1.00 2.56
C GLY A 76 -10.74 -0.40 2.63
N PRO A 77 -10.45 0.72 1.93
CA PRO A 77 -9.15 1.39 1.99
C PRO A 77 -8.77 1.86 3.40
N SER A 78 -9.72 2.36 4.20
CA SER A 78 -9.43 2.79 5.58
C SER A 78 -8.96 1.62 6.45
N ALA A 79 -9.62 0.46 6.32
CA ALA A 79 -9.20 -0.77 7.00
C ALA A 79 -7.80 -1.21 6.55
N PHE A 80 -7.50 -1.12 5.26
CA PHE A 80 -6.18 -1.44 4.72
C PHE A 80 -5.11 -0.54 5.30
N VAL A 81 -5.33 0.78 5.28
CA VAL A 81 -4.38 1.75 5.83
C VAL A 81 -4.15 1.48 7.31
N ARG A 82 -5.21 1.30 8.12
CA ARG A 82 -5.05 1.00 9.55
C ARG A 82 -4.19 -0.24 9.77
N THR A 83 -4.48 -1.34 9.09
CA THR A 83 -3.69 -2.57 9.26
C THR A 83 -2.27 -2.41 8.76
N VAL A 84 -2.03 -1.74 7.62
CA VAL A 84 -0.67 -1.47 7.14
C VAL A 84 0.14 -0.67 8.17
N MET A 85 -0.49 0.29 8.83
CA MET A 85 0.14 1.09 9.88
C MET A 85 0.51 0.27 11.14
N GLU A 86 -0.14 -0.87 11.41
CA GLU A 86 0.25 -1.78 12.50
C GLU A 86 1.60 -2.47 12.24
N PHE A 87 2.02 -2.56 10.98
CA PHE A 87 3.30 -3.13 10.56
C PHE A 87 4.35 -2.07 10.22
N ALA A 88 4.00 -0.78 10.32
CA ALA A 88 4.89 0.33 10.01
C ALA A 88 5.87 0.60 11.16
N GLU A 89 7.03 1.16 10.83
CA GLU A 89 7.95 1.66 11.86
C GLU A 89 7.32 2.88 12.58
N PRO A 90 7.39 2.95 13.92
CA PRO A 90 6.74 4.01 14.67
C PRO A 90 7.42 5.37 14.43
N PHE A 91 6.60 6.41 14.32
CA PHE A 91 7.05 7.80 14.14
C PHE A 91 6.12 8.79 14.89
N PRO A 92 6.62 9.95 15.38
CA PRO A 92 5.79 10.96 16.03
C PRO A 92 4.56 11.40 15.21
N SER A 93 3.41 11.52 15.88
CA SER A 93 2.08 11.65 15.23
C SER A 93 1.53 13.07 15.04
N LYS A 94 2.32 14.12 15.36
CA LYS A 94 1.88 15.53 15.29
C LYS A 94 2.77 16.37 14.38
N VAL A 95 2.81 15.99 13.12
CA VAL A 95 3.62 16.62 12.08
C VAL A 95 2.78 16.83 10.83
N LEU A 96 3.15 17.81 10.02
CA LEU A 96 2.59 17.98 8.69
C LEU A 96 3.23 16.96 7.74
N ASP A 97 2.43 16.27 6.96
CA ASP A 97 2.89 15.54 5.77
C ASP A 97 2.40 16.26 4.52
N ALA A 98 3.31 16.51 3.59
CA ALA A 98 3.02 17.04 2.27
C ALA A 98 3.40 15.97 1.24
N CYS A 99 2.50 15.01 1.04
CA CYS A 99 2.65 13.89 0.13
C CYS A 99 1.59 13.91 -0.99
N ASP A 100 1.81 13.09 -2.00
CA ASP A 100 0.89 12.87 -3.11
C ASP A 100 0.81 11.36 -3.39
N THR A 101 -0.22 10.94 -4.12
CA THR A 101 -0.39 9.53 -4.49
C THR A 101 0.53 9.10 -5.64
N GLY A 102 1.19 10.05 -6.31
CA GLY A 102 1.86 9.84 -7.59
C GLY A 102 0.92 9.30 -8.69
N GLY A 103 1.51 8.98 -9.86
CA GLY A 103 0.85 8.21 -10.92
C GLY A 103 -0.25 8.94 -11.71
N ASP A 104 -0.36 10.26 -11.58
CA ASP A 104 -1.36 11.07 -12.29
C ASP A 104 -1.02 11.30 -13.78
N GLY A 105 0.19 10.94 -14.21
CA GLY A 105 0.67 11.08 -15.58
C GLY A 105 0.95 12.53 -16.02
N HIS A 106 0.81 13.52 -15.13
CA HIS A 106 0.98 14.93 -15.47
C HIS A 106 2.44 15.39 -15.42
N GLY A 107 3.36 14.56 -14.92
CA GLY A 107 4.78 14.90 -14.85
C GLY A 107 5.07 16.13 -13.98
N THR A 108 4.16 16.50 -13.08
CA THR A 108 4.33 17.62 -12.15
C THR A 108 5.47 17.31 -11.19
N SER A 109 6.60 18.00 -11.36
CA SER A 109 7.80 17.65 -10.60
C SER A 109 7.74 18.19 -9.18
N ASN A 110 7.58 17.29 -8.20
CA ASN A 110 7.98 17.48 -6.80
C ASN A 110 7.43 18.74 -6.11
N ILE A 111 6.21 19.14 -6.48
CA ILE A 111 5.49 20.26 -5.84
C ILE A 111 5.31 19.97 -4.34
N SER A 112 4.96 18.73 -3.98
CA SER A 112 4.80 18.30 -2.60
C SER A 112 6.10 18.39 -1.79
N SER A 113 7.25 18.06 -2.40
CA SER A 113 8.57 18.24 -1.79
C SER A 113 8.91 19.71 -1.57
N THR A 114 8.63 20.56 -2.54
CA THR A 114 8.86 22.01 -2.42
C THR A 114 7.96 22.62 -1.34
N ALA A 115 6.68 22.24 -1.30
CA ALA A 115 5.74 22.67 -0.28
C ALA A 115 6.17 22.25 1.13
N ALA A 116 6.71 21.04 1.28
CA ALA A 116 7.27 20.55 2.55
C ALA A 116 8.39 21.46 3.07
N VAL A 117 9.35 21.82 2.20
CA VAL A 117 10.46 22.70 2.57
C VAL A 117 9.97 24.10 2.95
N VAL A 118 9.03 24.66 2.18
CA VAL A 118 8.45 25.99 2.47
C VAL A 118 7.69 25.98 3.80
N ALA A 119 6.86 24.96 4.06
CA ALA A 119 6.14 24.84 5.32
C ALA A 119 7.08 24.73 6.54
N ALA A 120 8.16 23.96 6.40
CA ALA A 120 9.20 23.85 7.43
C ALA A 120 9.91 25.19 7.67
N ALA A 121 10.23 25.93 6.61
CA ALA A 121 10.81 27.26 6.72
C ALA A 121 9.88 28.27 7.41
N CYS A 122 8.56 28.05 7.35
CA CYS A 122 7.56 28.82 8.10
C CYS A 122 7.39 28.37 9.57
N GLY A 123 8.20 27.42 10.06
CA GLY A 123 8.20 26.96 11.44
C GLY A 123 7.24 25.80 11.74
N MET A 124 6.64 25.18 10.73
CA MET A 124 5.83 23.99 10.92
C MET A 124 6.72 22.73 10.98
N PRO A 125 6.56 21.82 11.95
CA PRO A 125 7.24 20.54 11.91
C PRO A 125 6.71 19.68 10.75
N VAL A 126 7.59 19.31 9.82
CA VAL A 126 7.22 18.54 8.62
C VAL A 126 7.91 17.18 8.61
N ALA A 127 7.13 16.10 8.48
CA ALA A 127 7.66 14.79 8.17
C ALA A 127 7.06 14.33 6.85
N LYS A 128 7.85 14.48 5.78
CA LYS A 128 7.38 14.13 4.45
C LYS A 128 7.53 12.64 4.22
N HIS A 129 6.42 11.95 3.99
CA HIS A 129 6.46 10.57 3.49
C HIS A 129 6.67 10.57 1.96
N GLY A 130 7.46 9.62 1.46
CA GLY A 130 7.70 9.53 0.03
C GLY A 130 8.42 8.27 -0.41
N SER A 131 8.47 8.08 -1.73
CA SER A 131 9.14 6.95 -2.37
C SER A 131 9.97 7.42 -3.56
N ARG A 132 10.76 6.49 -4.11
CA ARG A 132 11.42 6.67 -5.40
C ARG A 132 10.39 6.61 -6.54
N GLY A 133 10.69 7.25 -7.66
CA GLY A 133 9.82 7.22 -8.83
C GLY A 133 9.67 5.81 -9.38
N VAL A 134 8.43 5.29 -9.42
CA VAL A 134 8.12 3.98 -10.05
C VAL A 134 7.57 4.16 -11.47
N SER A 135 6.77 5.21 -11.70
CA SER A 135 6.16 5.53 -13.00
C SER A 135 6.41 6.97 -13.47
N SER A 136 6.92 7.85 -12.61
CA SER A 136 7.37 9.20 -12.95
C SER A 136 8.85 9.20 -13.33
N GLN A 137 9.31 10.22 -14.06
CA GLN A 137 10.74 10.39 -14.36
C GLN A 137 11.60 10.58 -13.10
N CYS A 138 11.01 11.04 -11.99
CA CYS A 138 11.69 11.37 -10.74
C CYS A 138 10.68 11.39 -9.60
N GLY A 139 10.94 10.67 -8.51
CA GLY A 139 10.16 10.71 -7.26
C GLY A 139 10.74 11.69 -6.25
N SER A 140 10.04 11.89 -5.13
CA SER A 140 10.49 12.81 -4.08
C SER A 140 11.82 12.39 -3.46
N ALA A 141 12.02 11.07 -3.29
CA ALA A 141 13.27 10.52 -2.78
C ALA A 141 14.46 10.85 -3.70
N ASP A 142 14.27 10.74 -5.03
CA ASP A 142 15.32 10.96 -6.01
C ASP A 142 15.78 12.43 -6.04
N VAL A 143 14.85 13.39 -5.87
CA VAL A 143 15.21 14.82 -5.74
C VAL A 143 15.97 15.09 -4.46
N LEU A 144 15.50 14.57 -3.33
CA LEU A 144 16.14 14.82 -2.04
C LEU A 144 17.54 14.21 -2.00
N GLU A 145 17.71 13.01 -2.54
CA GLU A 145 19.01 12.36 -2.70
C GLU A 145 19.95 13.17 -3.59
N ALA A 146 19.46 13.70 -4.72
CA ALA A 146 20.26 14.58 -5.59
C ALA A 146 20.66 15.91 -4.91
N LEU A 147 19.89 16.36 -3.92
CA LEU A 147 20.22 17.51 -3.06
C LEU A 147 21.17 17.16 -1.91
N GLY A 148 21.60 15.89 -1.81
CA GLY A 148 22.53 15.40 -0.79
C GLY A 148 21.87 15.01 0.54
N VAL A 149 20.54 14.87 0.56
CA VAL A 149 19.82 14.35 1.74
C VAL A 149 19.97 12.85 1.77
N ASP A 150 20.39 12.31 2.92
CA ASP A 150 20.28 10.88 3.17
C ASP A 150 18.80 10.51 3.33
N ILE A 151 18.28 9.70 2.41
CA ILE A 151 16.87 9.31 2.36
C ILE A 151 16.59 7.96 3.04
N GLU A 152 17.62 7.23 3.45
CA GLU A 152 17.49 5.91 4.09
C GLU A 152 17.66 5.99 5.61
N LEU A 153 17.31 7.14 6.19
CA LEU A 153 17.47 7.39 7.61
C LEU A 153 16.65 6.41 8.46
N PRO A 154 17.24 5.75 9.46
CA PRO A 154 16.49 4.92 10.39
C PRO A 154 15.53 5.78 11.23
N PRO A 155 14.42 5.22 11.75
CA PRO A 155 13.36 6.00 12.42
C PRO A 155 13.86 6.93 13.54
N ARG A 156 14.82 6.48 14.34
CA ARG A 156 15.42 7.31 15.41
C ARG A 156 16.16 8.52 14.87
N THR A 157 16.90 8.38 13.78
CA THR A 157 17.62 9.49 13.16
C THR A 157 16.65 10.43 12.47
N ALA A 158 15.64 9.90 11.77
CA ALA A 158 14.60 10.71 11.16
C ALA A 158 13.86 11.58 12.20
N ALA A 159 13.58 11.03 13.38
CA ALA A 159 12.96 11.78 14.48
C ALA A 159 13.87 12.89 15.01
N ARG A 160 15.18 12.61 15.16
CA ARG A 160 16.16 13.64 15.55
C ARG A 160 16.27 14.76 14.51
N CYS A 161 16.27 14.43 13.21
CA CYS A 161 16.26 15.44 12.15
C CYS A 161 15.04 16.35 12.23
N LEU A 162 13.86 15.78 12.53
CA LEU A 162 12.66 16.57 12.74
C LEU A 162 12.80 17.54 13.92
N GLU A 163 13.38 17.07 15.04
CA GLU A 163 13.60 17.90 16.24
C GLU A 163 14.63 19.02 16.00
N GLU A 164 15.71 18.73 15.29
CA GLU A 164 16.83 19.67 15.10
C GLU A 164 16.63 20.62 13.91
N ALA A 165 16.06 20.13 12.80
CA ALA A 165 15.92 20.88 11.55
C ALA A 165 14.48 21.32 11.26
N GLY A 166 13.49 20.86 12.02
CA GLY A 166 12.06 21.13 11.77
C GLY A 166 11.48 20.38 10.57
N ILE A 167 12.31 19.58 9.86
CA ILE A 167 11.89 18.77 8.72
C ILE A 167 12.63 17.44 8.68
N THR A 168 11.93 16.39 8.25
CA THR A 168 12.53 15.08 7.97
C THR A 168 11.85 14.41 6.78
N PHE A 169 12.52 13.41 6.21
CA PHE A 169 12.00 12.57 5.14
C PHE A 169 11.82 11.14 5.65
N LEU A 170 10.64 10.57 5.40
CA LEU A 170 10.27 9.21 5.78
C LEU A 170 10.16 8.38 4.50
N SER A 171 11.22 7.63 4.16
CA SER A 171 11.18 6.74 3.00
C SER A 171 10.20 5.58 3.23
N ALA A 172 9.33 5.33 2.26
CA ALA A 172 8.39 4.22 2.29
C ALA A 172 9.09 2.86 2.47
N THR A 173 10.30 2.68 1.91
CA THR A 173 11.06 1.43 2.05
C THR A 173 11.57 1.20 3.47
N VAL A 174 11.84 2.28 4.21
CA VAL A 174 12.31 2.21 5.60
C VAL A 174 11.13 2.05 6.56
N PHE A 175 10.05 2.81 6.34
CA PHE A 175 8.92 2.86 7.26
C PHE A 175 7.85 1.80 7.00
N HIS A 176 7.85 1.17 5.82
CA HIS A 176 6.96 0.06 5.47
C HIS A 176 7.74 -1.13 4.87
N PRO A 177 8.65 -1.78 5.63
CA PRO A 177 9.54 -2.83 5.11
C PRO A 177 8.81 -4.14 4.71
N ARG A 178 7.49 -4.20 4.93
CA ARG A 178 6.62 -5.36 4.65
C ARG A 178 5.75 -5.17 3.40
N LEU A 179 5.79 -3.98 2.79
CA LEU A 179 5.08 -3.66 1.54
C LEU A 179 5.94 -3.93 0.30
#